data_AF-A0A8B7NHA2-F1
#
_entry.id   AF-A0A8B7NHA2-F1
#
_cell.length_a   1.000
_cell.length_b   1.000
_cell.length_c   1.000
_cell.angle_alpha   90.00
_cell.angle_beta   90.00
_cell.angle_gamma   90.00
#
_symmetry.space_group_name_H-M   'P 1'
#
loop_
_entity.id
_entity.type
_entity.pdbx_description
1 polymer ?
#
loop_
_entity_poly.entity_id
_entity_poly.type
_entity_poly.pdbx_seq_one_letter_code
_entity_poly.pdbx_strand_id
1 'polypeptide(L)'
;MGAVPVVMGSPKLNYETFLPPGSFIHVDDFNIPADLARYLKYLLDHPAKYQQYHDWRRRYRVLNEHGYMGAPTRHICRLCEALNYNNKQDQRADLEHFYDSERQCHNP
;
A
#
# COMPACT_ATOMS: atom_id res chain seq x y z
N MET A 1 -7.91 10.87 -11.91
CA MET A 1 -7.12 9.74 -12.46
C MET A 1 -5.83 9.64 -11.67
N GLY A 2 -5.29 8.45 -11.43
CA GLY A 2 -4.03 8.26 -10.70
C GLY A 2 -3.23 7.11 -11.30
N ALA A 3 -1.94 7.01 -10.99
CA ALA A 3 -1.07 5.95 -11.50
C ALA A 3 -1.37 4.58 -10.85
N VAL A 4 -1.03 3.51 -11.57
CA VAL A 4 -0.95 2.15 -11.01
C VAL A 4 0.47 1.94 -10.49
N PRO A 5 0.66 1.61 -9.20
CA PRO A 5 1.99 1.39 -8.64
C PRO A 5 2.57 0.05 -9.12
N VAL A 6 3.84 0.10 -9.52
CA VAL A 6 4.71 -1.08 -9.65
C VAL A 6 5.57 -1.13 -8.39
N VAL A 7 5.47 -2.21 -7.61
CA VAL A 7 6.07 -2.29 -6.26
C VAL A 7 7.12 -3.39 -6.17
N MET A 8 8.17 -3.10 -5.41
CA MET A 8 9.31 -3.97 -5.12
C MET A 8 9.71 -3.77 -3.65
N GLY A 9 10.14 -4.83 -2.97
CA GLY A 9 10.73 -4.76 -1.63
C GLY A 9 10.26 -5.88 -0.72
N SER A 10 9.04 -5.77 -0.18
CA SER A 10 8.47 -6.77 0.72
C SER A 10 7.90 -7.96 -0.07
N PRO A 11 7.68 -9.14 0.54
CA PRO A 11 6.94 -10.21 -0.12
C PRO A 11 5.54 -9.75 -0.53
N LYS A 12 5.05 -10.23 -1.69
CA LYS A 12 3.74 -9.89 -2.23
C LYS A 12 2.59 -10.02 -1.23
N LEU A 13 2.64 -11.04 -0.36
CA LEU A 13 1.64 -11.29 0.68
C LEU A 13 1.43 -10.08 1.61
N ASN A 14 2.49 -9.32 1.91
CA ASN A 14 2.37 -8.13 2.75
C ASN A 14 1.56 -7.05 2.05
N TYR A 15 1.78 -6.84 0.74
CA TYR A 15 0.98 -5.90 -0.04
C TYR A 15 -0.48 -6.35 -0.14
N GLU A 16 -0.75 -7.63 -0.38
CA GLU A 16 -2.11 -8.18 -0.45
C GLU A 16 -2.89 -8.05 0.86
N THR A 17 -2.20 -7.96 2.00
CA THR A 17 -2.81 -7.77 3.32
C THR A 17 -3.37 -6.35 3.50
N PHE A 18 -2.75 -5.34 2.89
CA PHE A 18 -3.09 -3.93 3.12
C PHE A 18 -3.71 -3.23 1.90
N LEU A 19 -3.36 -3.66 0.68
CA LEU A 19 -3.79 -3.01 -0.55
C LEU A 19 -5.04 -3.67 -1.13
N PRO A 20 -5.96 -2.90 -1.74
CA PRO A 20 -7.09 -3.48 -2.44
C PRO A 20 -6.66 -4.49 -3.53
N PRO A 21 -7.33 -5.63 -3.67
CA PRO A 21 -7.00 -6.62 -4.69
C PRO A 21 -7.00 -6.02 -6.10
N GLY A 22 -5.94 -6.32 -6.86
CA GLY A 22 -5.76 -5.82 -8.23
C GLY A 22 -5.45 -4.33 -8.31
N SER A 23 -4.97 -3.68 -7.25
CA SER A 23 -4.60 -2.25 -7.29
C SER A 23 -3.14 -1.96 -7.65
N PHE A 24 -2.30 -2.98 -7.78
CA PHE A 24 -0.85 -2.85 -7.95
C PHE A 24 -0.28 -3.97 -8.82
N ILE A 25 0.95 -3.78 -9.30
CA ILE A 25 1.75 -4.78 -10.01
C ILE A 25 2.95 -5.11 -9.12
N HIS A 26 3.09 -6.37 -8.70
CA HIS A 26 4.26 -6.81 -7.95
C HIS A 26 5.36 -7.26 -8.91
N VAL A 27 6.62 -6.92 -8.65
CA VAL A 27 7.74 -7.36 -9.51
C VAL A 27 7.92 -8.88 -9.51
N ASP A 28 7.70 -9.53 -8.36
CA ASP A 28 7.82 -10.99 -8.23
C ASP A 28 6.71 -11.79 -8.94
N ASP A 29 5.72 -11.13 -9.55
CA ASP A 29 4.76 -11.78 -10.45
C ASP A 29 5.40 -12.18 -11.79
N PHE A 30 6.65 -11.78 -12.02
CA PHE A 30 7.40 -12.01 -13.25
C PHE A 30 8.72 -12.72 -12.95
N ASN A 31 9.06 -13.71 -13.77
CA ASN A 31 10.30 -14.49 -13.58
C ASN A 31 11.57 -13.63 -13.74
N ILE A 32 11.54 -12.67 -14.67
CA ILE A 32 12.66 -11.76 -14.95
C ILE A 32 12.17 -10.34 -15.27
N PRO A 33 13.00 -9.30 -15.05
CA PRO A 33 12.61 -7.90 -15.32
C PRO A 33 12.13 -7.63 -16.76
N ALA A 34 12.64 -8.38 -17.74
CA ALA A 34 12.23 -8.26 -19.13
C ALA A 34 10.75 -8.64 -19.35
N ASP A 35 10.22 -9.57 -18.56
CA ASP A 35 8.82 -9.99 -18.65
C ASP A 35 7.88 -8.92 -18.08
N LEU A 36 8.28 -8.29 -16.97
CA LEU A 36 7.59 -7.11 -16.44
C LEU A 36 7.58 -5.98 -17.48
N ALA A 37 8.73 -5.65 -18.08
CA ALA A 37 8.79 -4.61 -19.11
C ALA A 37 7.88 -4.91 -20.31
N ARG A 38 7.81 -6.18 -20.74
CA ARG A 38 6.90 -6.62 -21.80
C ARG A 38 5.44 -6.47 -21.39
N TYR A 39 5.10 -6.81 -20.15
CA TYR A 39 3.76 -6.65 -19.61
C TYR A 39 3.34 -5.18 -19.49
N LEU A 40 4.24 -4.30 -19.06
CA LEU A 40 3.97 -2.86 -19.00
C LEU A 40 3.72 -2.28 -20.40
N LYS A 41 4.50 -2.70 -21.42
CA LYS A 41 4.23 -2.33 -22.82
C LYS A 41 2.87 -2.85 -23.29
N TYR A 42 2.53 -4.10 -22.97
CA TYR A 42 1.22 -4.66 -23.26
C TYR A 42 0.08 -3.80 -22.66
N LEU A 43 0.22 -3.31 -21.43
CA LEU A 43 -0.79 -2.44 -20.81
C LEU A 43 -0.95 -1.09 -21.52
N LEU A 44 0.12 -0.53 -22.09
CA LEU A 44 0.05 0.71 -22.87
C LEU A 44 -0.83 0.55 -24.12
N ASP A 45 -0.76 -0.62 -24.77
CA ASP A 45 -1.55 -0.94 -25.97
C ASP A 45 -2.96 -1.47 -25.63
N HIS A 46 -3.25 -1.78 -24.37
CA HIS A 46 -4.53 -2.36 -23.92
C HIS A 46 -5.16 -1.55 -22.77
N PRO A 47 -5.77 -0.38 -23.06
CA PRO A 47 -6.35 0.50 -22.04
C PRO A 47 -7.39 -0.18 -21.14
N ALA A 48 -8.17 -1.11 -21.68
CA ALA A 48 -9.16 -1.86 -20.89
C ALA A 48 -8.51 -2.74 -19.80
N LYS A 49 -7.33 -3.32 -20.08
CA LYS A 49 -6.56 -4.09 -19.10
C LYS A 49 -5.94 -3.18 -18.05
N TYR A 50 -5.38 -2.05 -18.47
CA TYR A 50 -4.88 -1.03 -17.54
C TYR A 50 -5.99 -0.51 -16.62
N GLN A 51 -7.19 -0.29 -17.15
CA GLN A 51 -8.34 0.20 -16.38
C GLN A 51 -8.80 -0.76 -15.28
N GLN A 52 -8.61 -2.08 -15.46
CA GLN A 52 -8.92 -3.07 -14.42
C GLN A 52 -8.16 -2.81 -13.11
N TYR A 53 -6.96 -2.22 -13.18
CA TYR A 53 -6.18 -1.83 -11.99
C TYR A 53 -6.78 -0.65 -11.21
N HIS A 54 -7.85 -0.02 -11.73
CA HIS A 54 -8.59 1.04 -11.04
C HIS A 54 -9.95 0.57 -10.53
N ASP A 55 -10.36 -0.67 -10.84
CA ASP A 55 -11.68 -1.21 -10.49
C ASP A 55 -11.92 -1.32 -8.99
N TRP A 56 -10.85 -1.45 -8.20
CA TRP A 56 -10.92 -1.44 -6.74
C TRP A 56 -11.61 -0.17 -6.23
N ARG A 57 -11.50 0.98 -6.91
CA ARG A 57 -12.12 2.25 -6.48
C ARG A 57 -13.65 2.21 -6.47
N ARG A 58 -14.25 1.20 -7.11
CA ARG A 58 -15.71 0.97 -7.07
C ARG A 58 -16.18 0.33 -5.76
N ARG A 59 -15.28 -0.36 -5.05
CA ARG A 59 -15.59 -1.16 -3.85
C ARG A 59 -14.89 -0.67 -2.58
N TYR A 60 -13.82 0.12 -2.73
CA TYR A 60 -13.03 0.62 -1.62
C TYR A 60 -12.94 2.14 -1.65
N ARG A 61 -12.84 2.76 -0.46
CA ARG A 61 -12.62 4.19 -0.27
C ARG A 61 -11.32 4.41 0.48
N VAL A 62 -10.49 5.33 0.00
CA VAL A 62 -9.31 5.77 0.75
C VAL A 62 -9.79 6.66 1.89
N LEU A 63 -9.50 6.27 3.13
CA LEU A 63 -9.67 7.11 4.31
C LEU A 63 -8.33 7.76 4.60
N ASN A 64 -8.19 9.05 4.26
CA ASN A 64 -7.02 9.83 4.59
C ASN A 64 -7.41 10.87 5.64
N GLU A 65 -6.79 10.80 6.82
CA GLU A 65 -7.00 11.73 7.94
C GLU A 65 -5.76 12.58 8.22
N HIS A 66 -4.80 12.54 7.30
CA HIS A 66 -3.44 13.06 7.48
C HIS A 66 -3.16 14.32 6.66
N GLY A 67 -4.20 14.99 6.15
CA GLY A 67 -4.02 16.23 5.38
C GLY A 67 -3.52 16.03 3.94
N TYR A 68 -3.20 14.80 3.54
CA TYR A 68 -2.62 14.53 2.23
C TYR A 68 -3.66 14.69 1.12
N MET A 69 -3.24 15.26 -0.02
CA MET A 69 -4.13 15.54 -1.15
C MET A 69 -5.41 16.35 -0.78
N GLY A 70 -5.30 17.28 0.16
CA GLY A 70 -6.40 18.16 0.55
C GLY A 70 -7.47 17.52 1.45
N ALA A 71 -7.21 16.32 1.97
CA ALA A 71 -8.06 15.70 2.98
C ALA A 71 -8.04 16.51 4.29
N PRO A 72 -9.11 16.49 5.10
CA PRO A 72 -9.10 17.15 6.40
C PRO A 72 -8.11 16.44 7.34
N THR A 73 -7.25 17.23 7.97
CA THR A 73 -6.34 16.75 9.02
C THR A 73 -7.10 16.49 10.31
N ARG A 74 -7.10 15.24 10.80
CA ARG A 74 -7.77 14.87 12.06
C ARG A 74 -6.81 14.52 13.20
N HIS A 75 -5.50 14.77 13.03
CA HIS A 75 -4.49 14.41 14.04
C HIS A 75 -4.80 14.94 15.45
N ILE A 76 -5.23 16.20 15.57
CA ILE A 76 -5.59 16.79 16.88
C ILE A 76 -6.84 16.12 17.46
N CYS A 77 -7.85 15.84 16.63
CA CYS A 77 -9.04 15.12 17.07
C CYS A 77 -8.69 13.71 17.55
N ARG A 78 -7.80 13.00 16.85
CA ARG A 78 -7.31 11.67 17.24
C ARG A 78 -6.52 11.70 18.54
N LEU A 79 -5.71 12.74 18.76
CA LEU A 79 -5.01 12.93 20.02
C LEU A 79 -5.98 13.19 21.18
N CYS A 80 -6.96 14.08 20.99
CA CYS A 80 -8.01 14.31 21.98
C CYS A 80 -8.81 13.03 22.27
N GLU A 81 -9.17 12.25 21.25
CA GLU A 81 -9.84 10.96 21.42
C GLU A 81 -9.00 10.00 22.25
N ALA A 82 -7.71 9.87 21.92
CA ALA A 82 -6.79 9.00 22.66
C ALA A 82 -6.61 9.41 24.13
N LEU A 83 -6.50 10.72 24.41
CA LEU A 83 -6.33 11.23 25.78
C LEU A 83 -7.58 11.04 26.64
N ASN A 84 -8.78 11.10 26.05
CA ASN A 84 -10.04 11.14 26.79
C ASN A 84 -10.81 9.82 26.80
N TYR A 85 -10.72 9.01 25.74
CA TYR A 85 -11.58 7.83 25.55
C TYR A 85 -10.83 6.50 25.39
N ASN A 86 -9.56 6.51 24.98
CA ASN A 86 -8.80 5.27 24.86
C ASN A 86 -8.33 4.75 26.23
N ASN A 87 -8.00 3.45 26.27
CA ASN A 87 -7.34 2.85 27.43
C ASN A 87 -6.01 3.58 27.71
N LYS A 88 -5.81 4.01 28.96
CA LYS A 88 -4.63 4.76 29.41
C LYS A 88 -3.41 3.88 29.66
N GLN A 89 -3.49 2.58 29.39
CA GLN A 89 -2.33 1.70 29.40
C GLN A 89 -1.32 2.11 28.34
N ASP A 90 -0.07 1.77 28.60
CA ASP A 90 1.02 1.99 27.65
C ASP A 90 0.73 1.24 26.35
N GLN A 91 0.61 1.99 25.26
CA GLN A 91 0.30 1.49 23.92
C GLN A 91 1.54 1.54 23.01
N ARG A 92 2.74 1.66 23.59
CA ARG A 92 3.99 1.59 22.82
C ARG A 92 4.06 0.26 22.09
N ALA A 93 3.98 0.32 20.77
CA ALA A 93 4.25 -0.83 19.92
C ALA A 93 5.74 -1.13 19.94
N ASP A 94 6.09 -2.41 20.03
CA ASP A 94 7.44 -2.85 19.74
C ASP A 94 7.71 -2.66 18.24
N LEU A 95 8.49 -1.63 17.92
CA LEU A 95 8.83 -1.30 16.54
C LEU A 95 9.84 -2.29 15.96
N GLU A 96 10.61 -2.99 16.78
CA GLU A 96 11.56 -4.00 16.31
C GLU A 96 10.81 -5.12 15.59
N HIS A 97 9.62 -5.51 16.04
CA HIS A 97 8.79 -6.47 15.30
C HIS A 97 8.59 -6.09 13.82
N PHE A 98 8.50 -4.79 13.52
CA PHE A 98 8.27 -4.26 12.18
C PHE A 98 9.53 -3.81 11.44
N TYR A 99 10.63 -3.53 12.13
CA TYR A 99 11.84 -2.97 11.52
C TYR A 99 13.12 -3.75 11.86
N ASP A 100 13.00 -4.94 12.44
CA ASP A 100 14.12 -5.82 12.76
C ASP A 100 14.88 -6.19 11.48
N SER A 101 16.13 -5.74 11.43
CA SER A 101 17.06 -5.95 10.33
C SER A 101 17.36 -7.43 10.08
N GLU A 102 17.29 -8.27 11.11
CA GLU A 102 17.54 -9.72 11.00
C GLU A 102 16.37 -10.45 10.33
N ARG A 103 15.15 -9.88 10.37
CA ARG A 103 13.93 -10.53 9.88
C ARG A 103 13.42 -9.99 8.54
N GLN A 104 13.66 -8.71 8.26
CA GLN A 104 13.01 -8.02 7.15
C GLN A 104 13.98 -7.51 6.08
N CYS A 105 15.29 -7.55 6.31
CA CYS A 105 16.25 -7.28 5.24
C CYS A 105 16.44 -8.53 4.38
N HIS A 106 16.10 -8.44 3.10
CA HIS A 106 16.48 -9.47 2.13
C HIS A 106 17.98 -9.33 1.84
N ASN A 107 18.72 -10.44 1.91
CA ASN A 107 20.09 -10.48 1.42
C ASN A 107 20.12 -10.13 -0.08
N PRO A 108 21.12 -9.35 -0.52
CA PRO A 108 21.24 -8.92 -1.91
C PRO A 108 21.41 -10.08 -2.89
#